data_AF-A0AAE4L2R6-F1
#
_entry.id   AF-A0AAE4L2R6-F1
#
_cell.length_a   1.000
_cell.length_b   1.000
_cell.length_c   1.000
_cell.angle_alpha   90.00
_cell.angle_beta   90.00
_cell.angle_gamma   90.00
#
_symmetry.space_group_name_H-M   'P 1'
#
loop_
_entity.id
_entity.type
_entity.pdbx_description
1 polymer ?
#
loop_
_entity_poly.entity_id
_entity_poly.type
_entity_poly.pdbx_seq_one_letter_code
_entity_poly.pdbx_strand_id
1 'polypeptide(L)'
;GKISLPIFIDPEVVTNTSYQTITASIGNSKKDLSLLVDYSKNVGPQYNANGAGNIFNVDLNNHNFSHTIYVNSLKQTLGNKSIEIRNQRKEENGYNSEIIYDKTNTQIKVYKVKSDGRLTDSFSIATNDSLEDVTNQCYIDFYDNKISISFPSNIDNETYVVQYTSPYTDKKDIATRVVMYGYSP
;
A
#
# COMPACT_ATOMS: atom_id res chain seq x y z
N GLY A 1 13.14 0.30 38.84
CA GLY A 1 13.03 1.17 37.65
C GLY A 1 11.72 0.91 36.93
N LYS A 2 11.31 1.78 36.02
CA LYS A 2 10.13 1.61 35.14
C LYS A 2 10.60 1.69 33.69
N ILE A 3 10.11 0.78 32.86
CA ILE A 3 10.35 0.76 31.41
C ILE A 3 8.99 0.88 30.71
N SER A 4 8.95 1.61 29.60
CA SER A 4 7.78 1.71 28.72
C SER A 4 8.27 1.59 27.28
N LEU A 5 7.64 0.71 26.51
CA LEU A 5 8.00 0.42 25.13
C LEU A 5 6.73 0.49 24.27
N PRO A 6 6.74 1.21 23.14
CA PRO A 6 5.68 1.06 22.15
C PRO A 6 5.75 -0.33 21.51
N ILE A 7 4.58 -0.89 21.22
CA ILE A 7 4.46 -2.16 20.48
C ILE A 7 3.60 -1.91 19.25
N PHE A 8 3.97 -2.54 18.14
CA PHE A 8 3.25 -2.46 16.88
C PHE A 8 2.91 -3.88 16.42
N ILE A 9 1.82 -4.02 15.67
CA ILE A 9 1.43 -5.29 15.07
C ILE A 9 2.36 -5.58 13.90
N ASP A 10 2.83 -6.82 13.80
CA ASP A 10 3.55 -7.31 12.63
C ASP A 10 2.54 -7.63 11.51
N PRO A 11 2.53 -6.87 10.40
CA PRO A 11 1.56 -7.06 9.31
C PRO A 11 1.83 -8.32 8.49
N GLU A 12 3.00 -8.95 8.58
CA GLU A 12 3.33 -10.21 7.90
C GLU A 12 2.82 -11.43 8.68
N VAL A 13 2.68 -11.30 10.00
CA VAL A 13 2.15 -12.34 10.89
C VAL A 13 0.63 -12.21 11.06
N VAL A 14 0.15 -11.01 11.38
CA VAL A 14 -1.28 -10.72 11.53
C VAL A 14 -1.76 -10.03 10.26
N THR A 15 -2.09 -10.84 9.26
CA THR A 15 -2.39 -10.36 7.90
C THR A 15 -3.83 -9.89 7.71
N ASN A 16 -4.76 -10.29 8.59
CA ASN A 16 -6.18 -9.97 8.47
C ASN A 16 -6.76 -9.45 9.79
N THR A 17 -7.86 -8.71 9.69
CA THR A 17 -8.59 -8.21 10.87
C THR A 17 -9.01 -9.38 11.77
N SER A 18 -8.55 -9.38 13.01
CA SER A 18 -8.72 -10.52 13.92
C SER A 18 -8.41 -10.16 15.37
N TYR A 19 -8.98 -10.91 16.31
CA TYR A 19 -8.58 -10.84 17.72
C TYR A 19 -7.21 -11.48 17.90
N GLN A 20 -6.32 -10.75 18.57
CA GLN A 20 -4.97 -11.18 18.88
C GLN A 20 -4.75 -11.16 20.39
N THR A 21 -3.95 -12.11 20.88
CA THR A 21 -3.45 -12.10 22.26
C THR A 21 -1.94 -11.82 22.21
N ILE A 22 -1.55 -10.68 22.74
CA ILE A 22 -0.17 -10.26 22.86
C ILE A 22 0.34 -10.66 24.24
N THR A 23 1.37 -11.51 24.28
CA THR A 23 2.04 -11.91 25.52
C THR A 23 3.37 -11.18 25.65
N ALA A 24 3.50 -10.36 26.68
CA ALA A 24 4.78 -9.76 27.08
C ALA A 24 5.38 -10.53 28.26
N SER A 25 6.67 -10.85 28.18
CA SER A 25 7.38 -11.58 29.24
C SER A 25 8.69 -10.89 29.62
N ILE A 26 8.95 -10.78 30.93
CA ILE A 26 10.24 -10.32 31.48
C ILE A 26 10.68 -11.34 32.53
N GLY A 27 11.79 -12.03 32.26
CA GLY A 27 12.21 -13.18 33.07
C GLY A 27 11.09 -14.24 33.11
N ASN A 28 10.66 -14.60 34.33
CA ASN A 28 9.58 -15.57 34.54
C ASN A 28 8.18 -14.95 34.62
N SER A 29 8.06 -13.61 34.58
CA SER A 29 6.77 -12.93 34.63
C SER A 29 6.18 -12.77 33.23
N LYS A 30 4.90 -13.08 33.08
CA LYS A 30 4.15 -12.92 31.82
C LYS A 30 2.90 -12.07 32.05
N LYS A 31 2.51 -11.32 31.03
CA LYS A 31 1.24 -10.60 30.98
C LYS A 31 0.66 -10.71 29.59
N ASP A 32 -0.63 -11.02 29.53
CA ASP A 32 -1.38 -11.11 28.28
C ASP A 32 -2.29 -9.90 28.12
N LEU A 33 -2.42 -9.45 26.88
CA LEU A 33 -3.37 -8.44 26.44
C LEU A 33 -4.09 -8.97 25.20
N SER A 34 -5.40 -9.15 25.29
CA SER A 34 -6.24 -9.48 24.13
C SER A 34 -6.85 -8.21 23.57
N LEU A 35 -6.73 -8.01 22.26
CA LEU A 35 -7.28 -6.86 21.55
C LEU A 35 -7.72 -7.26 20.14
N LEU A 36 -8.63 -6.48 19.56
CA LEU A 36 -8.95 -6.57 18.14
C LEU A 36 -7.89 -5.80 17.34
N VAL A 37 -7.20 -6.48 16.42
CA VAL A 37 -6.44 -5.81 15.37
C VAL A 37 -7.40 -5.55 14.23
N ASP A 38 -7.70 -4.28 13.99
CA ASP A 38 -8.64 -3.83 12.97
C ASP A 38 -7.90 -3.12 11.83
N TYR A 39 -7.95 -3.71 10.65
CA TYR A 39 -7.40 -3.16 9.41
C TYR A 39 -8.48 -2.63 8.47
N SER A 40 -9.71 -2.43 8.96
CA SER A 40 -10.86 -1.95 8.18
C SER A 40 -10.45 -0.85 7.21
N LYS A 41 -10.60 -1.15 5.92
CA LYS A 41 -10.18 -0.28 4.81
C LYS A 41 -11.27 0.76 4.57
N ASN A 42 -10.93 2.04 4.60
CA ASN A 42 -11.77 3.07 4.00
C ASN A 42 -11.63 3.01 2.47
N VAL A 43 -12.37 2.08 1.85
CA VAL A 43 -12.54 2.07 0.39
C VAL A 43 -13.69 3.02 0.08
N GLY A 44 -13.39 4.30 -0.07
CA GLY A 44 -14.40 5.26 -0.52
C GLY A 44 -14.66 5.05 -2.01
N PRO A 45 -15.90 4.74 -2.45
CA PRO A 45 -16.20 4.87 -3.87
C PRO A 45 -16.25 6.36 -4.23
N GLN A 46 -15.46 6.74 -5.23
CA GLN A 46 -15.85 7.84 -6.10
C GLN A 46 -16.20 7.19 -7.44
N TYR A 47 -17.49 6.88 -7.62
CA TYR A 47 -17.99 6.03 -8.72
C TYR A 47 -17.46 4.58 -8.63
N ASN A 48 -17.18 3.96 -9.78
CA ASN A 48 -16.68 2.58 -9.87
C ASN A 48 -15.20 2.47 -9.45
N ALA A 49 -14.42 3.56 -9.54
CA ALA A 49 -13.00 3.57 -9.21
C ALA A 49 -12.80 3.32 -7.71
N ASN A 50 -11.97 2.33 -7.38
CA ASN A 50 -11.78 1.88 -6.02
C ASN A 50 -10.37 1.32 -5.80
N GLY A 51 -9.88 1.49 -4.58
CA GLY A 51 -8.58 1.03 -4.16
C GLY A 51 -8.25 1.59 -2.79
N ALA A 52 -7.10 1.16 -2.26
CA ALA A 52 -6.54 1.66 -1.02
C ALA A 52 -5.03 1.47 -1.04
N GLY A 53 -4.29 2.21 -0.22
CA GLY A 53 -2.85 2.06 -0.10
C GLY A 53 -2.39 2.23 1.33
N ASN A 54 -1.26 1.59 1.67
CA ASN A 54 -0.64 1.73 2.99
C ASN A 54 0.89 1.77 2.89
N ILE A 55 1.48 2.70 3.64
CA ILE A 55 2.93 2.91 3.73
C ILE A 55 3.47 2.02 4.85
N PHE A 56 4.54 1.28 4.55
CA PHE A 56 5.28 0.46 5.51
C PHE A 56 6.78 0.72 5.40
N ASN A 57 7.54 0.23 6.38
CA ASN A 57 9.00 0.16 6.33
C ASN A 57 9.66 1.52 5.99
N VAL A 58 9.26 2.57 6.71
CA VAL A 58 9.94 3.87 6.62
C VAL A 58 11.32 3.72 7.26
N ASP A 59 12.35 3.71 6.43
CA ASP A 59 13.75 3.72 6.83
C ASP A 59 14.21 5.17 7.01
N LEU A 60 14.42 5.57 8.25
CA LEU A 60 14.88 6.91 8.61
C LEU A 60 16.38 7.12 8.35
N ASN A 61 17.17 6.06 8.27
CA ASN A 61 18.62 6.15 8.05
C ASN A 61 18.96 6.25 6.56
N ASN A 62 18.26 5.46 5.74
CA ASN A 62 18.47 5.42 4.30
C ASN A 62 17.49 6.30 3.52
N HIS A 63 16.58 6.99 4.23
CA HIS A 63 15.54 7.86 3.67
C HIS A 63 14.73 7.20 2.56
N ASN A 64 14.25 5.98 2.81
CA ASN A 64 13.43 5.20 1.87
C ASN A 64 12.17 4.68 2.55
N PHE A 65 11.11 4.40 1.79
CA PHE A 65 9.88 3.81 2.31
C PHE A 65 9.30 2.82 1.31
N SER A 66 8.46 1.92 1.79
CA SER A 66 7.66 1.02 0.96
C SER A 66 6.19 1.45 0.94
N HIS A 67 5.53 1.32 -0.19
CA HIS A 67 4.09 1.54 -0.31
C HIS A 67 3.46 0.42 -1.12
N THR A 68 2.45 -0.22 -0.54
CA THR A 68 1.60 -1.20 -1.23
C THR A 68 0.24 -0.58 -1.50
N ILE A 69 -0.20 -0.67 -2.75
CA ILE A 69 -1.48 -0.16 -3.24
C ILE A 69 -2.29 -1.32 -3.78
N TYR A 70 -3.54 -1.43 -3.35
CA TYR A 70 -4.55 -2.30 -3.93
C TYR A 70 -5.42 -1.51 -4.90
N VAL A 71 -5.49 -2.01 -6.13
CA VAL A 71 -6.18 -1.37 -7.25
C VAL A 71 -7.36 -2.25 -7.63
N ASN A 72 -8.56 -1.66 -7.67
CA ASN A 72 -9.82 -2.34 -7.96
C ASN A 72 -10.10 -3.54 -7.04
N SER A 73 -9.90 -3.38 -5.73
CA SER A 73 -10.14 -4.44 -4.73
C SER A 73 -11.61 -4.86 -4.63
N LEU A 74 -12.55 -4.03 -5.10
CA LEU A 74 -13.98 -4.34 -5.18
C LEU A 74 -14.37 -5.01 -6.51
N LYS A 75 -13.41 -5.33 -7.38
CA LYS A 75 -13.60 -6.00 -8.68
C LYS A 75 -14.71 -5.35 -9.52
N GLN A 76 -14.71 -4.02 -9.60
CA GLN A 76 -15.66 -3.27 -10.41
C GLN A 76 -15.24 -3.27 -11.89
N THR A 77 -16.21 -2.98 -12.76
CA THR A 77 -15.97 -2.67 -14.18
C THR A 77 -15.48 -1.23 -14.32
N LEU A 78 -14.33 -1.03 -14.96
CA LEU A 78 -13.59 0.21 -15.06
C LEU A 78 -13.08 0.45 -16.48
N GLY A 79 -13.60 1.48 -17.16
CA GLY A 79 -13.23 1.82 -18.54
C GLY A 79 -11.82 2.40 -18.74
N ASN A 80 -11.03 2.60 -17.67
CA ASN A 80 -9.65 3.07 -17.78
C ASN A 80 -8.72 2.24 -16.87
N LYS A 81 -7.51 2.00 -17.37
CA LYS A 81 -6.55 0.98 -16.97
C LYS A 81 -5.33 1.60 -16.29
N SER A 82 -5.48 2.75 -15.66
CA SER A 82 -4.30 3.48 -15.18
C SER A 82 -4.46 4.05 -13.79
N ILE A 83 -3.33 4.10 -13.09
CA ILE A 83 -3.17 4.88 -11.88
C ILE A 83 -2.03 5.86 -12.05
N GLU A 84 -2.16 7.00 -11.38
CA GLU A 84 -1.09 7.96 -11.16
C GLU A 84 -0.76 8.00 -9.67
N ILE A 85 0.52 7.94 -9.35
CA ILE A 85 1.06 8.06 -7.99
C ILE A 85 1.87 9.35 -7.96
N ARG A 86 1.58 10.21 -7.00
CA ARG A 86 2.25 11.50 -6.86
C ARG A 86 2.37 11.92 -5.40
N ASN A 87 3.18 12.95 -5.15
CA ASN A 87 3.18 13.61 -3.86
C ASN A 87 1.79 14.20 -3.57
N GLN A 88 1.40 14.10 -2.32
CA GLN A 88 0.25 14.82 -1.80
C GLN A 88 0.56 16.32 -1.83
N ARG A 89 -0.36 17.10 -2.40
CA ARG A 89 -0.21 18.55 -2.52
C ARG A 89 -0.73 19.24 -1.27
N LYS A 90 -0.03 20.29 -0.83
CA LYS A 90 -0.36 21.04 0.39
C LYS A 90 -1.74 21.68 0.32
N GLU A 91 -2.10 22.21 -0.85
CA GLU A 91 -3.40 22.82 -1.11
C GLU A 91 -4.58 21.84 -1.08
N GLU A 92 -4.34 20.53 -1.18
CA GLU A 92 -5.39 19.51 -1.20
C GLU A 92 -5.74 18.96 0.19
N ASN A 93 -4.76 18.82 1.10
CA ASN A 93 -5.01 18.27 2.44
C ASN A 93 -4.03 18.73 3.53
N GLY A 94 -3.23 19.77 3.28
CA GLY A 94 -2.31 20.36 4.28
C GLY A 94 -0.94 19.69 4.39
N TYR A 95 -0.73 18.49 3.85
CA TYR A 95 0.58 17.83 3.89
C TYR A 95 1.52 18.35 2.81
N ASN A 96 2.79 18.46 3.17
CA ASN A 96 3.85 18.86 2.26
C ASN A 96 4.85 17.72 2.17
N SER A 97 4.85 16.98 1.06
CA SER A 97 5.70 15.80 0.85
C SER A 97 6.72 16.04 -0.27
N GLU A 98 7.91 15.46 -0.08
CA GLU A 98 9.01 15.44 -1.05
C GLU A 98 9.52 13.99 -1.20
N ILE A 99 8.64 13.13 -1.67
CA ILE A 99 9.01 11.82 -2.21
C ILE A 99 9.57 12.04 -3.61
N ILE A 100 10.66 11.33 -3.91
CA ILE A 100 11.31 11.37 -5.22
C ILE A 100 10.81 10.17 -6.02
N TYR A 101 10.05 10.45 -7.07
CA TYR A 101 9.52 9.47 -8.02
C TYR A 101 10.27 9.59 -9.34
N ASP A 102 11.24 8.70 -9.54
CA ASP A 102 12.02 8.63 -10.76
C ASP A 102 12.43 7.20 -11.09
N LYS A 103 12.78 6.95 -12.36
CA LYS A 103 13.12 5.61 -12.85
C LYS A 103 14.39 5.03 -12.22
N THR A 104 15.28 5.86 -11.71
CA THR A 104 16.59 5.43 -11.19
C THR A 104 16.48 4.96 -9.74
N ASN A 105 15.67 5.65 -8.94
CA ASN A 105 15.60 5.50 -7.50
C ASN A 105 14.33 4.81 -7.02
N THR A 106 13.28 4.76 -7.84
CA THR A 106 12.04 4.06 -7.52
C THR A 106 12.08 2.63 -8.07
N GLN A 107 11.91 1.64 -7.19
CA GLN A 107 11.72 0.25 -7.60
C GLN A 107 10.24 -0.08 -7.51
N ILE A 108 9.68 -0.66 -8.56
CA ILE A 108 8.24 -0.93 -8.63
C ILE A 108 7.98 -2.33 -9.14
N LYS A 109 7.00 -2.98 -8.52
CA LYS A 109 6.41 -4.24 -8.98
C LYS A 109 4.91 -4.11 -9.05
N VAL A 110 4.36 -4.74 -10.09
CA VAL A 110 2.92 -4.83 -10.30
C VAL A 110 2.53 -6.29 -10.33
N TYR A 111 1.52 -6.63 -9.55
CA TYR A 111 0.99 -7.97 -9.44
C TYR A 111 -0.47 -8.01 -9.83
N LYS A 112 -0.87 -9.08 -10.52
CA LYS A 112 -2.27 -9.44 -10.72
C LYS A 112 -2.68 -10.40 -9.60
N VAL A 113 -3.85 -10.17 -9.00
CA VAL A 113 -4.43 -11.11 -8.04
C VAL A 113 -5.07 -12.26 -8.83
N LYS A 114 -4.72 -13.51 -8.48
CA LYS A 114 -5.33 -14.71 -9.05
C LYS A 114 -6.85 -14.70 -8.83
N SER A 115 -7.61 -15.37 -9.71
CA SER A 115 -9.08 -15.32 -9.71
C SER A 115 -9.74 -15.69 -8.37
N ASP A 116 -9.19 -16.70 -7.70
CA ASP A 116 -9.56 -17.20 -6.37
C ASP A 116 -8.71 -16.62 -5.23
N GLY A 117 -7.75 -15.77 -5.58
CA GLY A 117 -6.80 -15.16 -4.69
C GLY A 117 -7.42 -14.15 -3.73
N ARG A 118 -6.79 -14.00 -2.56
CA ARG A 118 -7.20 -13.03 -1.54
C ARG A 118 -6.09 -12.06 -1.19
N LEU A 119 -6.47 -10.80 -1.03
CA LEU A 119 -5.60 -9.77 -0.46
C LEU A 119 -5.58 -9.89 1.06
N THR A 120 -4.46 -9.52 1.66
CA THR A 120 -4.37 -9.34 3.11
C THR A 120 -5.06 -8.03 3.49
N ASP A 121 -5.57 -7.92 4.72
CA ASP A 121 -6.02 -6.62 5.22
C ASP A 121 -4.86 -5.71 5.62
N SER A 122 -3.75 -6.31 6.05
CA SER A 122 -2.55 -5.63 6.49
C SER A 122 -1.71 -5.01 5.36
N PHE A 123 -2.08 -5.22 4.09
CA PHE A 123 -1.30 -4.84 2.90
C PHE A 123 0.09 -5.48 2.78
N SER A 124 0.46 -6.39 3.68
CA SER A 124 1.66 -7.21 3.49
C SER A 124 1.46 -8.15 2.31
N ILE A 125 2.47 -8.26 1.46
CA ILE A 125 2.49 -9.19 0.33
C ILE A 125 3.63 -10.21 0.39
N ALA A 126 4.48 -10.15 1.42
CA ALA A 126 5.68 -10.97 1.53
C ALA A 126 5.39 -12.48 1.46
N THR A 127 4.25 -12.89 2.01
CA THR A 127 3.79 -14.28 2.08
C THR A 127 2.57 -14.56 1.21
N ASN A 128 2.15 -13.61 0.37
CA ASN A 128 0.91 -13.75 -0.40
C ASN A 128 1.15 -14.53 -1.71
N ASP A 129 0.74 -15.80 -1.70
CA ASP A 129 0.82 -16.72 -2.85
C ASP A 129 -0.25 -16.48 -3.92
N SER A 130 -1.19 -15.56 -3.69
CA SER A 130 -2.27 -15.20 -4.60
C SER A 130 -1.87 -14.17 -5.66
N LEU A 131 -0.59 -13.79 -5.71
CA LEU A 131 -0.08 -12.73 -6.58
C LEU A 131 0.77 -13.31 -7.72
N GLU A 132 0.48 -12.84 -8.94
CA GLU A 132 1.27 -13.12 -10.15
C GLU A 132 2.00 -11.84 -10.56
N ASP A 133 3.33 -11.87 -10.68
CA ASP A 133 4.12 -10.72 -11.12
C ASP A 133 3.88 -10.44 -12.61
N VAL A 134 3.27 -9.29 -12.90
CA VAL A 134 2.92 -8.82 -14.24
C VAL A 134 3.61 -7.48 -14.55
N THR A 135 4.68 -7.15 -13.82
CA THR A 135 5.40 -5.87 -13.96
C THR A 135 5.81 -5.61 -15.40
N ASN A 136 6.35 -6.63 -16.08
CA ASN A 136 6.81 -6.53 -17.47
C ASN A 136 5.68 -6.41 -18.50
N GLN A 137 4.43 -6.59 -18.10
CA GLN A 137 3.25 -6.44 -18.95
C GLN A 137 2.64 -5.04 -18.81
N CYS A 138 3.05 -4.28 -17.80
CA CYS A 138 2.55 -2.92 -17.56
C CYS A 138 3.43 -1.89 -18.27
N TYR A 139 2.82 -0.80 -18.73
CA TYR A 139 3.56 0.39 -19.12
C TYR A 139 3.72 1.29 -17.91
N ILE A 140 4.97 1.50 -17.48
CA ILE A 140 5.33 2.31 -16.32
C ILE A 140 6.16 3.49 -16.80
N ASP A 141 5.68 4.70 -16.52
CA ASP A 141 6.32 5.95 -16.89
C ASP A 141 6.55 6.85 -15.69
N PHE A 142 7.62 7.66 -15.77
CA PHE A 142 8.03 8.59 -14.74
C PHE A 142 8.14 9.99 -15.35
N TYR A 143 7.32 10.91 -14.87
CA TYR A 143 7.31 12.30 -15.35
C TYR A 143 6.88 13.24 -14.23
N ASP A 144 7.39 14.47 -14.22
CA ASP A 144 7.02 15.54 -13.28
C ASP A 144 6.95 15.09 -11.80
N ASN A 145 7.89 14.22 -11.38
CA ASN A 145 7.92 13.62 -10.04
C ASN A 145 6.63 12.84 -9.71
N LYS A 146 6.19 12.01 -10.66
CA LYS A 146 5.04 11.11 -10.57
C LYS A 146 5.37 9.78 -11.22
N ILE A 147 4.60 8.76 -10.86
CA ILE A 147 4.56 7.46 -11.52
C ILE A 147 3.21 7.34 -12.22
N SER A 148 3.21 6.97 -13.50
CA SER A 148 2.00 6.53 -14.21
C SER A 148 2.15 5.06 -14.56
N ILE A 149 1.11 4.28 -14.28
CA ILE A 149 1.08 2.85 -14.55
C ILE A 149 -0.16 2.56 -15.36
N SER A 150 0.03 2.00 -16.56
CA SER A 150 -1.05 1.46 -17.39
C SER A 150 -0.99 -0.06 -17.41
N PHE A 151 -2.10 -0.70 -17.02
CA PHE A 151 -2.24 -2.15 -16.96
C PHE A 151 -2.48 -2.77 -18.36
N PRO A 152 -2.04 -4.02 -18.59
CA PRO A 152 -2.04 -4.67 -19.91
C PRO A 152 -3.43 -4.87 -20.54
N SER A 153 -4.45 -5.17 -19.73
CA SER A 153 -5.81 -5.47 -20.18
C SER A 153 -6.83 -4.53 -19.55
N ASN A 154 -8.09 -4.64 -19.98
CA ASN A 154 -9.17 -4.06 -19.19
C ASN A 154 -9.12 -4.70 -17.80
N ILE A 155 -9.13 -3.86 -16.75
CA ILE A 155 -9.07 -4.32 -15.36
C ILE A 155 -10.46 -4.66 -14.81
N ASP A 156 -11.48 -4.69 -15.68
CA ASP A 156 -12.83 -5.12 -15.35
C ASP A 156 -12.82 -6.42 -14.54
N ASN A 157 -13.36 -6.35 -13.32
CA ASN A 157 -13.42 -7.47 -12.39
C ASN A 157 -12.06 -8.06 -11.98
N GLU A 158 -10.96 -7.40 -12.32
CA GLU A 158 -9.59 -7.78 -11.96
C GLU A 158 -9.08 -6.87 -10.84
N THR A 159 -8.28 -7.44 -9.95
CA THR A 159 -7.60 -6.71 -8.87
C THR A 159 -6.11 -6.76 -9.11
N TYR A 160 -5.44 -5.63 -8.93
CA TYR A 160 -4.00 -5.50 -9.04
C TYR A 160 -3.41 -5.01 -7.72
N VAL A 161 -2.15 -5.34 -7.49
CA VAL A 161 -1.34 -4.82 -6.40
C VAL A 161 -0.13 -4.11 -7.00
N VAL A 162 0.11 -2.88 -6.57
CA VAL A 162 1.32 -2.14 -6.92
C VAL A 162 2.13 -1.98 -5.65
N GLN A 163 3.36 -2.50 -5.63
CA GLN A 163 4.30 -2.27 -4.55
C GLN A 163 5.49 -1.49 -5.09
N TYR A 164 5.88 -0.42 -4.41
CA TYR A 164 7.11 0.29 -4.75
C TYR A 164 7.90 0.72 -3.51
N THR A 165 9.19 0.94 -3.73
CA THR A 165 10.08 1.65 -2.81
C THR A 165 10.60 2.91 -3.47
N SER A 166 10.73 3.99 -2.70
CA SER A 166 11.20 5.27 -3.22
C SER A 166 11.88 6.08 -2.12
N PRO A 167 12.90 6.88 -2.46
CA PRO A 167 13.48 7.79 -1.48
C PRO A 167 12.57 8.98 -1.20
N TYR A 168 12.78 9.59 -0.04
CA TYR A 168 12.13 10.83 0.39
C TYR A 168 13.16 11.77 1.02
N THR A 169 12.81 13.04 1.17
CA THR A 169 13.64 13.99 1.94
C THR A 169 13.17 14.08 3.39
N ASP A 170 14.11 14.14 4.33
CA ASP A 170 13.88 14.17 5.78
C ASP A 170 13.20 15.44 6.34
N LYS A 171 13.04 16.47 5.51
CA LYS A 171 12.50 17.79 5.92
C LYS A 171 10.98 17.89 5.91
N LYS A 172 10.29 16.84 5.48
CA LYS A 172 8.88 16.87 5.09
C LYS A 172 8.16 15.57 5.43
N ASP A 173 6.83 15.64 5.49
CA ASP A 173 5.99 14.46 5.71
C ASP A 173 6.10 13.49 4.52
N ILE A 174 5.98 12.20 4.78
CA ILE A 174 5.80 11.21 3.72
C ILE A 174 4.31 11.12 3.42
N ALA A 175 3.86 11.84 2.39
CA ALA A 175 2.45 11.87 2.00
C ALA A 175 2.30 11.66 0.49
N THR A 176 1.62 10.57 0.14
CA THR A 176 1.43 10.10 -1.23
C THR A 176 -0.05 10.15 -1.59
N ARG A 177 -0.33 10.41 -2.86
CA ARG A 177 -1.67 10.36 -3.44
C ARG A 177 -1.68 9.43 -4.63
N VAL A 178 -2.63 8.49 -4.59
CA VAL A 178 -2.92 7.60 -5.71
C VAL A 178 -4.23 8.07 -6.34
N VAL A 179 -4.20 8.35 -7.64
CA VAL A 179 -5.37 8.69 -8.44
C VAL A 179 -5.61 7.55 -9.40
N MET A 180 -6.77 6.92 -9.29
CA MET A 180 -7.21 5.94 -10.27
C MET A 180 -8.04 6.65 -11.33
N TYR A 181 -7.63 6.55 -12.59
CA TYR A 181 -8.43 7.07 -13.69
C TYR A 181 -9.33 5.94 -14.19
N GLY A 182 -10.64 6.18 -14.17
CA GLY A 182 -11.71 5.23 -14.51
C GLY A 182 -12.94 6.00 -14.95
N TYR A 183 -13.54 5.64 -16.08
CA TYR A 183 -14.91 6.06 -16.42
C TYR A 183 -15.80 4.83 -16.41
N SER A 184 -17.05 4.96 -15.94
CA SER A 184 -18.04 3.94 -16.24
C SER A 184 -18.26 3.95 -17.77
N PRO A 185 -18.24 2.79 -18.45
CA PRO A 185 -18.80 2.73 -19.79
C PRO A 185 -20.26 3.19 -19.80
#